data_AF-A0A3D3PDA8-F1
#
_entry.id   AF-A0A3D3PDA8-F1
#
_cell.length_a   1.000
_cell.length_b   1.000
_cell.length_c   1.000
_cell.angle_alpha   90.00
_cell.angle_beta   90.00
_cell.angle_gamma   90.00
#
_symmetry.space_group_name_H-M   'P 1'
#
loop_
_entity.id
_entity.type
_entity.pdbx_description
1 polymer ?
#
loop_
_entity_poly.entity_id
_entity_poly.type
_entity_poly.pdbx_seq_one_letter_code
_entity_poly.pdbx_strand_id
1 'polypeptide(L)'
;MALCVIVVSLCLPKQARFRYEYEKGKIWLHKDLISPYSYAIKKTNEEIRQDQDDLLKSINPIYQNNTAVSQRQFEAFISGFDIKWKSNQESPSRKNSYKNAGTQILYEIYQRGIITLNKKFQRNAANYNFTLLTNNVAAELNTVEVFTPETALKYAQDKIEGLNTITNKGWLAKVLANYLLPNYTYDERLTEKLESEALNSISSTKGLVQKGELIIANGSIVTSDIYQKLESLRNAYEEDARIIGNRQLVF
;
A
#
# COMPACT_ATOMS: atom_id res chain seq x y z
N MET A 1 -50.02 -24.73 28.23
CA MET A 1 -48.74 -24.16 28.71
C MET A 1 -47.64 -25.22 28.76
N ALA A 2 -47.70 -26.24 29.64
CA ALA A 2 -46.65 -27.27 29.75
C ALA A 2 -46.43 -28.10 28.46
N LEU A 3 -47.49 -28.45 27.74
CA LEU A 3 -47.40 -29.19 26.48
C LEU A 3 -46.65 -28.40 25.39
N CYS A 4 -46.90 -27.09 25.28
CA CYS A 4 -46.21 -26.23 24.33
C CYS A 4 -44.72 -26.10 24.66
N VAL A 5 -44.35 -26.04 25.93
CA VAL A 5 -42.94 -25.98 26.36
C VAL A 5 -42.20 -27.27 26.00
N ILE A 6 -42.84 -28.43 26.16
CA ILE A 6 -42.26 -29.74 25.79
C ILE A 6 -42.09 -29.85 24.27
N VAL A 7 -43.09 -29.43 23.49
CA VAL A 7 -43.03 -29.47 22.03
C VAL A 7 -41.98 -28.50 21.49
N VAL A 8 -41.88 -27.28 22.04
CA VAL A 8 -40.84 -26.31 21.65
C VAL A 8 -39.44 -26.80 22.03
N SER A 9 -39.29 -27.44 23.20
CA SER A 9 -38.02 -28.04 23.64
C SER A 9 -37.57 -29.21 22.75
N LEU A 10 -38.51 -30.05 22.28
CA LEU A 10 -38.23 -31.15 21.36
C LEU A 10 -37.97 -30.69 19.92
N CYS A 11 -38.57 -29.56 19.50
CA CYS A 11 -38.39 -28.98 18.17
C CYS A 11 -37.15 -28.07 18.05
N LEU A 12 -36.45 -27.78 19.15
CA LEU A 12 -35.20 -27.02 19.10
C LEU A 12 -34.11 -27.91 18.48
N PRO A 13 -33.57 -27.58 17.29
CA PRO A 13 -32.50 -28.36 16.68
C PRO A 13 -31.30 -28.34 17.63
N LYS A 14 -30.88 -29.53 18.07
CA LYS A 14 -29.65 -29.68 18.87
C LYS A 14 -28.49 -29.24 17.98
N GLN A 15 -28.00 -28.02 18.18
CA GLN A 15 -26.80 -27.54 17.50
C GLN A 15 -25.66 -28.52 17.77
N ALA A 16 -25.03 -29.02 16.71
CA ALA A 16 -23.86 -29.88 16.86
C ALA A 16 -22.75 -29.05 17.52
N ARG A 17 -22.44 -29.37 18.78
CA ARG A 17 -21.34 -28.74 19.52
C ARG A 17 -20.13 -29.64 19.49
N PHE A 18 -18.97 -29.04 19.34
CA PHE A 18 -17.71 -29.75 19.48
C PHE A 18 -17.59 -30.29 20.91
N ARG A 19 -17.32 -31.60 21.03
CA ARG A 19 -17.52 -32.34 22.29
C ARG A 19 -16.37 -32.22 23.28
N TYR A 20 -15.25 -31.62 22.89
CA TYR A 20 -14.06 -31.54 23.72
C TYR A 20 -13.92 -30.14 24.29
N GLU A 21 -13.71 -30.07 25.60
CA GLU A 21 -13.25 -28.87 26.28
C GLU A 21 -11.72 -28.88 26.32
N TYR A 22 -11.12 -27.75 25.95
CA TYR A 22 -9.68 -27.57 25.90
C TYR A 22 -9.32 -26.10 26.11
N GLU A 23 -8.14 -25.88 26.67
CA GLU A 23 -7.58 -24.55 26.87
C GLU A 23 -6.11 -24.55 26.50
N LYS A 24 -5.64 -23.43 25.95
CA LYS A 24 -4.23 -23.24 25.60
C LYS A 24 -3.35 -23.35 26.86
N GLY A 25 -2.29 -24.14 26.79
CA GLY A 25 -1.35 -24.38 27.88
C GLY A 25 -1.76 -25.47 28.88
N LYS A 26 -2.98 -26.02 28.79
CA LYS A 26 -3.41 -27.15 29.63
C LYS A 26 -3.07 -28.50 28.99
N ILE A 27 -3.10 -29.55 29.81
CA ILE A 27 -2.89 -30.94 29.36
C ILE A 27 -4.18 -31.47 28.73
N TRP A 28 -4.06 -32.18 27.60
CA TRP A 28 -5.16 -32.86 26.93
C TRP A 28 -5.51 -34.16 27.66
N LEU A 29 -6.65 -34.15 28.36
CA LEU A 29 -7.13 -35.27 29.17
C LEU A 29 -8.00 -36.27 28.40
N HIS A 30 -8.40 -35.93 27.17
CA HIS A 30 -9.24 -36.78 26.34
C HIS A 30 -8.39 -37.78 25.54
N LYS A 31 -9.04 -38.75 24.89
CA LYS A 31 -8.35 -39.70 23.98
C LYS A 31 -7.66 -38.97 22.84
N ASP A 32 -6.71 -39.63 22.19
CA ASP A 32 -6.02 -39.13 21.00
C ASP A 32 -7.04 -38.61 19.98
N LEU A 33 -6.82 -37.39 19.51
CA LEU A 33 -7.69 -36.76 18.53
C LEU A 33 -7.01 -36.83 17.16
N ILE A 34 -7.57 -37.67 16.31
CA ILE A 34 -7.19 -37.82 14.90
C ILE A 34 -8.24 -37.10 14.05
N SER A 35 -7.79 -36.37 13.03
CA SER A 35 -8.68 -35.60 12.18
C SER A 35 -9.61 -36.52 11.35
N PRO A 36 -10.95 -36.37 11.43
CA PRO A 36 -11.88 -37.20 10.68
C PRO A 36 -11.99 -36.83 9.19
N TYR A 37 -11.62 -35.60 8.82
CA TYR A 37 -11.63 -35.08 7.45
C TYR A 37 -10.55 -34.00 7.28
N SER A 38 -10.28 -33.58 6.05
CA SER A 38 -9.33 -32.49 5.82
C SER A 38 -9.99 -31.14 6.06
N TYR A 39 -9.32 -30.22 6.74
CA TYR A 39 -9.85 -28.88 7.02
C TYR A 39 -8.73 -27.84 7.09
N ALA A 40 -9.06 -26.60 6.76
CA ALA A 40 -8.08 -25.51 6.76
C ALA A 40 -7.87 -24.94 8.16
N ILE A 41 -6.62 -24.61 8.47
CA ILE A 41 -6.25 -23.94 9.72
C ILE A 41 -6.54 -22.45 9.55
N LYS A 42 -7.59 -21.95 10.23
CA LYS A 42 -7.98 -20.53 10.21
C LYS A 42 -6.90 -19.72 10.94
N LYS A 43 -6.47 -18.61 10.34
CA LYS A 43 -5.60 -17.64 11.00
C LYS A 43 -6.33 -16.98 12.16
N THR A 44 -5.58 -16.58 13.18
CA THR A 44 -6.10 -15.73 14.25
C THR A 44 -6.28 -14.29 13.75
N ASN A 45 -7.14 -13.51 14.40
CA ASN A 45 -7.32 -12.10 14.06
C ASN A 45 -6.02 -11.30 14.20
N GLU A 46 -5.14 -11.69 15.12
CA GLU A 46 -3.84 -11.05 15.30
C GLU A 46 -2.89 -11.36 14.15
N GLU A 47 -2.81 -12.62 13.71
CA GLU A 47 -2.04 -13.00 12.50
C GLU A 47 -2.57 -12.26 11.26
N ILE A 48 -3.90 -12.15 11.10
CA ILE A 48 -4.49 -11.41 9.98
C ILE A 48 -4.13 -9.92 10.04
N ARG A 49 -4.17 -9.30 11.22
CA ARG A 49 -3.78 -7.89 11.38
C ARG A 49 -2.30 -7.66 11.07
N GLN A 50 -1.43 -8.57 11.50
CA GLN A 50 0.00 -8.52 11.17
C GLN A 50 0.23 -8.66 9.67
N ASP A 51 -0.45 -9.62 9.02
CA ASP A 51 -0.41 -9.76 7.56
C ASP A 51 -0.89 -8.49 6.83
N GLN A 52 -1.97 -7.87 7.33
CA GLN A 52 -2.49 -6.61 6.79
C GLN A 52 -1.47 -5.48 6.91
N ASP A 53 -0.88 -5.29 8.11
CA ASP A 53 0.09 -4.24 8.37
C ASP A 53 1.36 -4.42 7.53
N ASP A 54 1.85 -5.65 7.39
CA ASP A 54 3.04 -5.95 6.60
C ASP A 54 2.78 -5.80 5.11
N LEU A 55 1.60 -6.19 4.64
CA LEU A 55 1.18 -5.97 3.26
C LEU A 55 1.10 -4.47 2.95
N LEU A 56 0.45 -3.67 3.80
CA LEU A 56 0.33 -2.22 3.60
C LEU A 56 1.69 -1.51 3.61
N LYS A 57 2.68 -2.01 4.35
CA LYS A 57 4.06 -1.49 4.32
C LYS A 57 4.80 -1.81 3.02
N SER A 58 4.40 -2.87 2.32
CA SER A 58 5.03 -3.30 1.07
C SER A 58 4.48 -2.61 -0.17
N ILE A 59 3.33 -1.96 -0.07
CA ILE A 59 2.67 -1.29 -1.20
C ILE A 59 3.32 0.07 -1.45
N ASN A 60 3.78 0.26 -2.68
CA ASN A 60 4.31 1.53 -3.14
C ASN A 60 3.15 2.47 -3.54
N PRO A 61 3.20 3.76 -3.14
CA PRO A 61 2.23 4.74 -3.60
C PRO A 61 2.32 4.97 -5.10
N ILE A 62 1.18 5.28 -5.71
CA ILE A 62 1.10 5.57 -7.13
C ILE A 62 1.10 7.07 -7.38
N TYR A 63 1.95 7.50 -8.30
CA TYR A 63 2.03 8.88 -8.78
C TYR A 63 1.77 8.92 -10.29
N GLN A 64 1.05 9.94 -10.73
CA GLN A 64 0.76 10.20 -12.13
C GLN A 64 1.71 11.28 -12.66
N ASN A 65 2.32 11.02 -13.81
CA ASN A 65 3.12 11.99 -14.54
C ASN A 65 2.21 12.88 -15.39
N ASN A 66 1.97 14.10 -14.91
CA ASN A 66 1.26 15.12 -15.67
C ASN A 66 2.22 15.84 -16.63
N THR A 67 2.42 15.25 -17.81
CA THR A 67 3.28 15.80 -18.86
C THR A 67 2.85 17.21 -19.30
N ALA A 68 1.56 17.52 -19.25
CA ALA A 68 1.04 18.85 -19.56
C ALA A 68 1.49 19.94 -18.57
N VAL A 69 1.89 19.60 -17.33
CA VAL A 69 2.53 20.57 -16.43
C VAL A 69 3.88 20.99 -16.98
N SER A 70 4.74 20.04 -17.33
CA SER A 70 6.08 20.33 -17.85
C SER A 70 6.02 21.20 -19.12
N GLN A 71 5.12 20.87 -20.05
CA GLN A 71 4.92 21.64 -21.28
C GLN A 71 4.43 23.06 -20.99
N ARG A 72 3.40 23.21 -20.15
CA ARG A 72 2.87 24.53 -19.78
C ARG A 72 3.91 25.40 -19.08
N GLN A 73 4.72 24.84 -18.19
CA GLN A 73 5.77 25.60 -17.51
C GLN A 73 6.88 26.03 -18.46
N PHE A 74 7.24 25.18 -19.42
CA PHE A 74 8.19 25.55 -20.46
C PHE A 74 7.67 26.70 -21.32
N GLU A 75 6.45 26.60 -21.83
CA GLU A 75 5.82 27.65 -22.65
C GLU A 75 5.64 28.95 -21.86
N ALA A 76 5.22 28.87 -20.60
CA ALA A 76 5.07 30.01 -19.70
C ALA A 76 6.42 30.68 -19.39
N PHE A 77 7.51 29.91 -19.28
CA PHE A 77 8.85 30.44 -19.12
C PHE A 77 9.28 31.20 -20.36
N ILE A 78 9.20 30.58 -21.55
CA ILE A 78 9.64 31.20 -22.82
C ILE A 78 8.88 32.50 -23.12
N SER A 79 7.57 32.50 -22.93
CA SER A 79 6.69 33.64 -23.19
C SER A 79 6.85 34.74 -22.14
N GLY A 80 6.96 34.37 -20.86
CA GLY A 80 7.10 35.32 -19.75
C GLY A 80 8.52 35.88 -19.59
N PHE A 81 9.53 35.23 -20.15
CA PHE A 81 10.94 35.60 -19.98
C PHE A 81 11.21 37.04 -20.43
N ASP A 82 10.70 37.42 -21.60
CA ASP A 82 10.96 38.71 -22.21
C ASP A 82 10.37 39.87 -21.41
N ILE A 83 9.24 39.64 -20.72
CA ILE A 83 8.61 40.60 -19.83
C ILE A 83 9.45 40.76 -18.57
N LYS A 84 9.85 39.64 -17.94
CA LYS A 84 10.69 39.64 -16.73
C LYS A 84 12.08 40.23 -17.01
N TRP A 85 12.63 40.05 -18.22
CA TRP A 85 13.93 40.59 -18.62
C TRP A 85 13.98 42.12 -18.58
N LYS A 86 12.86 42.82 -18.82
CA LYS A 86 12.82 44.30 -18.76
C LYS A 86 13.20 44.86 -17.39
N SER A 87 13.02 44.09 -16.32
CA SER A 87 13.42 44.49 -14.97
C SER A 87 14.86 44.11 -14.64
N ASN A 88 15.57 43.43 -15.55
CA ASN A 88 16.97 43.07 -15.37
C ASN A 88 17.86 44.23 -15.79
N GLN A 89 18.93 44.49 -15.04
CA GLN A 89 19.88 45.58 -15.29
C GLN A 89 21.04 45.18 -16.24
N GLU A 90 20.96 43.99 -16.82
CA GLU A 90 21.98 43.41 -17.70
C GLU A 90 21.87 43.89 -19.15
N SER A 91 22.99 43.78 -19.87
CA SER A 91 23.05 44.12 -21.30
C SER A 91 22.09 43.25 -22.14
N PRO A 92 21.32 43.85 -23.08
CA PRO A 92 20.43 43.10 -23.98
C PRO A 92 21.12 41.98 -24.77
N SER A 93 22.43 42.11 -25.05
CA SER A 93 23.22 41.08 -25.74
C SER A 93 23.29 39.75 -24.98
N ARG A 94 23.13 39.78 -23.66
CA ARG A 94 23.16 38.59 -22.79
C ARG A 94 21.82 37.89 -22.65
N LYS A 95 20.72 38.51 -23.09
CA LYS A 95 19.34 38.00 -22.96
C LYS A 95 19.22 36.55 -23.44
N ASN A 96 19.75 36.25 -24.62
CA ASN A 96 19.67 34.91 -25.21
C ASN A 96 20.45 33.87 -24.39
N SER A 97 21.58 34.25 -23.81
CA SER A 97 22.36 33.34 -22.94
C SER A 97 21.57 32.96 -21.70
N TYR A 98 20.90 33.91 -21.05
CA TYR A 98 20.06 33.65 -19.88
C TYR A 98 18.83 32.82 -20.23
N LYS A 99 18.17 33.15 -21.35
CA LYS A 99 16.99 32.41 -21.82
C LYS A 99 17.36 30.96 -22.07
N ASN A 100 18.41 30.71 -22.85
CA ASN A 100 18.87 29.35 -23.16
C ASN A 100 19.30 28.58 -21.91
N ALA A 101 20.04 29.22 -21.00
CA ALA A 101 20.45 28.60 -19.74
C ALA A 101 19.24 28.20 -18.89
N GLY A 102 18.28 29.11 -18.71
CA GLY A 102 17.05 28.82 -17.96
C GLY A 102 16.20 27.73 -18.60
N THR A 103 16.05 27.76 -19.93
CA THR A 103 15.36 26.73 -20.71
C THR A 103 15.99 25.35 -20.53
N GLN A 104 17.32 25.25 -20.61
CA GLN A 104 18.05 24.00 -20.45
C GLN A 104 17.90 23.44 -19.03
N ILE A 105 18.07 24.28 -18.01
CA ILE A 105 17.92 23.87 -16.60
C ILE A 105 16.50 23.38 -16.34
N LEU A 106 15.49 24.11 -16.82
CA LEU A 106 14.09 23.74 -16.67
C LEU A 106 13.79 22.40 -17.35
N TYR A 107 14.35 22.17 -18.54
CA TYR A 107 14.25 20.91 -19.26
C TYR A 107 14.84 19.73 -18.48
N GLU A 108 16.08 19.86 -17.97
CA GLU A 108 16.73 18.83 -17.17
C GLU A 108 15.95 18.48 -15.90
N ILE A 109 15.39 19.50 -15.24
CA ILE A 109 14.56 19.29 -14.04
C ILE A 109 13.31 18.49 -14.40
N TYR A 110 12.58 18.87 -15.47
CA TYR A 110 11.35 18.18 -15.86
C TYR A 110 11.58 16.81 -16.49
N GLN A 111 12.75 16.53 -17.05
CA GLN A 111 13.12 15.18 -17.48
C GLN A 111 13.19 14.20 -16.30
N ARG A 112 13.71 14.64 -15.15
CA ARG A 112 13.72 13.82 -13.92
C ARG A 112 12.38 13.88 -13.18
N GLY A 113 11.69 15.01 -13.26
CA GLY A 113 10.39 15.27 -12.67
C GLY A 113 10.47 15.87 -11.26
N ILE A 114 9.39 16.56 -10.91
CA ILE A 114 9.19 17.22 -9.62
C ILE A 114 8.00 16.54 -8.92
N ILE A 115 8.27 15.98 -7.75
CA ILE A 115 7.31 15.25 -6.90
C ILE A 115 6.92 16.07 -5.68
N THR A 116 5.66 15.92 -5.26
CA THR A 116 5.22 16.31 -3.91
C THR A 116 5.28 15.10 -2.99
N LEU A 117 6.16 15.15 -1.99
CA LEU A 117 6.32 14.06 -1.02
C LEU A 117 5.07 13.92 -0.15
N ASN A 118 4.69 12.67 0.12
CA ASN A 118 3.58 12.35 1.00
C ASN A 118 4.10 11.76 2.32
N LYS A 119 3.83 12.47 3.41
CA LYS A 119 4.30 12.10 4.77
C LYS A 119 3.82 10.72 5.21
N LYS A 120 2.70 10.19 4.69
CA LYS A 120 2.20 8.83 4.98
C LYS A 120 3.25 7.75 4.71
N PHE A 121 4.11 7.97 3.71
CA PHE A 121 5.10 7.01 3.23
C PHE A 121 6.53 7.29 3.72
N GLN A 122 6.75 8.44 4.39
CA GLN A 122 8.03 8.81 5.01
C GLN A 122 8.15 8.30 6.46
N ARG A 123 7.82 7.02 6.71
CA ARG A 123 7.74 6.48 8.09
C ARG A 123 9.12 6.20 8.69
N ASN A 124 9.95 5.46 7.96
CA ASN A 124 11.23 4.94 8.46
C ASN A 124 12.44 5.61 7.81
N ALA A 125 12.23 6.32 6.69
CA ALA A 125 13.27 6.98 5.92
C ALA A 125 12.72 8.25 5.27
N ALA A 126 13.62 9.19 4.97
CA ALA A 126 13.28 10.42 4.24
C ALA A 126 12.79 10.12 2.82
N ASN A 127 13.31 9.04 2.22
CA ASN A 127 13.01 8.60 0.87
C ASN A 127 12.23 7.29 0.87
N TYR A 128 11.40 7.09 -0.16
CA TYR A 128 10.59 5.89 -0.34
C TYR A 128 10.46 5.52 -1.83
N ASN A 129 10.10 4.27 -2.09
CA ASN A 129 9.81 3.79 -3.45
C ASN A 129 8.39 4.17 -3.83
N PHE A 130 8.15 4.44 -5.10
CA PHE A 130 6.84 4.76 -5.64
C PHE A 130 6.71 4.28 -7.09
N THR A 131 5.49 4.01 -7.50
CA THR A 131 5.18 3.67 -8.89
C THR A 131 4.77 4.93 -9.64
N LEU A 132 5.52 5.29 -10.68
CA LEU A 132 5.19 6.38 -11.59
C LEU A 132 4.40 5.84 -12.79
N LEU A 133 3.22 6.39 -13.03
CA LEU A 133 2.41 6.13 -14.21
C LEU A 133 2.58 7.27 -15.23
N THR A 134 3.01 6.90 -16.43
CA THR A 134 3.09 7.81 -17.58
C THR A 134 2.36 7.16 -18.75
N ASN A 135 1.21 7.72 -19.17
CA ASN A 135 0.40 7.20 -20.27
C ASN A 135 0.11 5.68 -20.15
N ASN A 136 -0.32 5.22 -18.96
CA ASN A 136 -0.57 3.81 -18.61
C ASN A 136 0.67 2.90 -18.57
N VAL A 137 1.87 3.43 -18.69
CA VAL A 137 3.12 2.69 -18.46
C VAL A 137 3.58 2.95 -17.03
N ALA A 138 3.83 1.87 -16.29
CA ALA A 138 4.34 1.92 -14.92
C ALA A 138 5.86 1.82 -14.89
N ALA A 139 6.49 2.62 -14.04
CA ALA A 139 7.90 2.55 -13.70
C ALA A 139 8.08 2.65 -12.19
N GLU A 140 8.91 1.81 -11.60
CA GLU A 140 9.27 1.88 -10.19
C GLU A 140 10.46 2.83 -10.02
N LEU A 141 10.32 3.81 -9.13
CA LEU A 141 11.34 4.82 -8.85
C LEU A 141 11.47 5.05 -7.34
N ASN A 142 12.59 5.62 -6.92
CA ASN A 142 12.76 6.14 -5.56
C ASN A 142 12.70 7.68 -5.53
N THR A 143 12.19 8.25 -4.44
CA THR A 143 12.12 9.72 -4.28
C THR A 143 13.49 10.42 -4.32
N VAL A 144 14.59 9.69 -4.13
CA VAL A 144 15.96 10.23 -4.27
C VAL A 144 16.35 10.52 -5.73
N GLU A 145 15.70 9.87 -6.70
CA GLU A 145 16.02 9.98 -8.12
C GLU A 145 15.37 11.21 -8.76
N VAL A 146 14.31 11.73 -8.12
CA VAL A 146 13.48 12.84 -8.59
C VAL A 146 13.70 14.10 -7.76
N PHE A 147 13.17 15.22 -8.22
CA PHE A 147 13.24 16.47 -7.47
C PHE A 147 11.99 16.70 -6.64
N THR A 148 12.14 17.34 -5.50
CA THR A 148 11.09 18.14 -4.85
C THR A 148 11.18 19.59 -5.33
N PRO A 149 10.18 20.45 -5.09
CA PRO A 149 10.30 21.88 -5.43
C PRO A 149 11.57 22.54 -4.85
N GLU A 150 11.94 22.17 -3.63
CA GLU A 150 13.10 22.72 -2.93
C GLU A 150 14.41 22.22 -3.55
N THR A 151 14.51 20.92 -3.84
CA THR A 151 15.72 20.34 -4.45
C THR A 151 15.86 20.68 -5.93
N ALA A 152 14.75 20.87 -6.65
CA ALA A 152 14.74 21.44 -8.00
C ALA A 152 15.30 22.86 -8.00
N LEU A 153 14.88 23.70 -7.06
CA LEU A 153 15.40 25.06 -6.93
C LEU A 153 16.89 25.06 -6.59
N LYS A 154 17.31 24.20 -5.67
CA LYS A 154 18.72 24.03 -5.33
C LYS A 154 19.54 23.59 -6.54
N TYR A 155 19.06 22.58 -7.28
CA TYR A 155 19.72 22.13 -8.52
C TYR A 155 19.85 23.26 -9.54
N ALA A 156 18.80 24.07 -9.72
CA ALA A 156 18.85 25.23 -10.59
C ALA A 156 19.90 26.25 -10.13
N GLN A 157 19.98 26.54 -8.84
CA GLN A 157 20.98 27.45 -8.26
C GLN A 157 22.40 26.93 -8.51
N ASP A 158 22.67 25.67 -8.14
CA ASP A 158 23.99 25.03 -8.31
C ASP A 158 24.42 25.02 -9.79
N LYS A 159 23.49 24.74 -10.72
CA LYS A 159 23.75 24.80 -12.16
C LYS A 159 24.08 26.22 -12.63
N ILE A 160 23.32 27.21 -12.19
CA ILE A 160 23.57 28.62 -12.55
C ILE A 160 24.93 29.09 -12.01
N GLU A 161 25.34 28.63 -10.83
CA GLU A 161 26.64 28.95 -10.25
C GLU A 161 27.80 28.52 -11.14
N GLY A 162 27.68 27.41 -11.86
CA GLY A 162 28.68 26.96 -12.83
C GLY A 162 28.74 27.74 -14.15
N LEU A 163 27.79 28.67 -14.42
CA LEU A 163 27.70 29.37 -15.70
C LEU A 163 28.36 30.74 -15.67
N ASN A 164 29.50 30.88 -16.36
CA ASN A 164 30.24 32.15 -16.49
C ASN A 164 29.52 33.20 -17.37
N THR A 165 28.62 32.76 -18.25
CA THR A 165 27.81 33.64 -19.11
C THR A 165 26.70 34.38 -18.34
N ILE A 166 26.41 33.94 -17.11
CA ILE A 166 25.36 34.47 -16.25
C ILE A 166 25.99 35.28 -15.12
N THR A 167 25.92 36.61 -15.22
CA THR A 167 26.42 37.53 -14.19
C THR A 167 25.45 37.70 -13.03
N ASN A 168 24.18 38.03 -13.31
CA ASN A 168 23.10 38.12 -12.32
C ASN A 168 22.44 36.75 -12.08
N LYS A 169 23.17 35.87 -11.40
CA LYS A 169 22.75 34.50 -11.09
C LYS A 169 21.47 34.45 -10.23
N GLY A 170 21.39 35.32 -9.22
CA GLY A 170 20.24 35.40 -8.31
C GLY A 170 18.95 35.77 -9.02
N TRP A 171 19.00 36.66 -10.01
CA TRP A 171 17.84 36.99 -10.83
C TRP A 171 17.33 35.77 -11.62
N LEU A 172 18.22 35.03 -12.28
CA LEU A 172 17.82 33.86 -13.07
C LEU A 172 17.22 32.76 -12.18
N ALA A 173 17.82 32.49 -11.02
CA ALA A 173 17.30 31.54 -10.05
C ALA A 173 15.90 31.94 -9.56
N LYS A 174 15.68 33.23 -9.23
CA LYS A 174 14.37 33.75 -8.82
C LYS A 174 13.33 33.66 -9.94
N VAL A 175 13.73 33.86 -11.19
CA VAL A 175 12.84 33.69 -12.34
C VAL A 175 12.43 32.23 -12.47
N LEU A 176 13.39 31.29 -12.48
CA LEU A 176 13.15 29.86 -12.60
C LEU A 176 12.26 29.31 -11.50
N ALA A 177 12.42 29.77 -10.26
CA ALA A 177 11.61 29.35 -9.11
C ALA A 177 10.10 29.45 -9.37
N ASN A 178 9.65 30.41 -10.19
CA ASN A 178 8.22 30.58 -10.51
C ASN A 178 7.65 29.50 -11.45
N TYR A 179 8.51 28.67 -12.03
CA TYR A 179 8.16 27.66 -13.04
C TYR A 179 8.47 26.24 -12.56
N LEU A 180 8.87 26.04 -11.31
CA LEU A 180 9.18 24.74 -10.72
C LEU A 180 7.94 24.17 -10.01
N LEU A 181 6.95 23.76 -10.81
CA LEU A 181 5.75 23.11 -10.27
C LEU A 181 5.85 21.58 -10.35
N PRO A 182 5.36 20.86 -9.31
CA PRO A 182 5.24 19.41 -9.34
C PRO A 182 4.46 18.90 -10.56
N ASN A 183 5.04 17.94 -11.27
CA ASN A 183 4.38 17.20 -12.35
C ASN A 183 4.09 15.75 -11.96
N TYR A 184 4.70 15.22 -10.89
CA TYR A 184 4.35 13.93 -10.32
C TYR A 184 3.34 14.13 -9.20
N THR A 185 2.09 13.75 -9.47
CA THR A 185 0.96 13.96 -8.57
C THR A 185 0.53 12.63 -7.96
N TYR A 186 0.41 12.57 -6.63
CA TYR A 186 -0.07 11.38 -5.94
C TYR A 186 -1.51 11.05 -6.36
N ASP A 187 -1.74 9.81 -6.80
CA ASP A 187 -3.06 9.29 -7.15
C ASP A 187 -3.59 8.46 -5.97
N GLU A 188 -4.25 9.15 -5.05
CA GLU A 188 -4.84 8.57 -3.85
C GLU A 188 -5.83 7.46 -4.20
N ARG A 189 -6.73 7.73 -5.14
CA ARG A 189 -7.77 6.79 -5.55
C ARG A 189 -7.19 5.49 -6.09
N LEU A 190 -6.16 5.57 -6.93
CA LEU A 190 -5.55 4.36 -7.50
C LEU A 190 -4.70 3.61 -6.45
N THR A 191 -4.02 4.35 -5.57
CA THR A 191 -3.27 3.77 -4.45
C THR A 191 -4.22 3.05 -3.48
N GLU A 192 -5.33 3.66 -3.09
CA GLU A 192 -6.35 3.05 -2.22
C GLU A 192 -7.00 1.82 -2.87
N LYS A 193 -7.25 1.88 -4.18
CA LYS A 193 -7.74 0.72 -4.91
C LYS A 193 -6.74 -0.44 -4.85
N LEU A 194 -5.45 -0.16 -5.06
CA LEU A 194 -4.38 -1.16 -4.94
C LEU A 194 -4.29 -1.72 -3.51
N GLU A 195 -4.33 -0.84 -2.49
CA GLU A 195 -4.35 -1.22 -1.07
C GLU A 195 -5.56 -2.15 -0.77
N SER A 196 -6.75 -1.80 -1.24
CA SER A 196 -7.96 -2.60 -1.04
C SER A 196 -7.89 -3.96 -1.75
N GLU A 197 -7.44 -4.01 -3.00
CA GLU A 197 -7.26 -5.25 -3.74
C GLU A 197 -6.25 -6.17 -3.07
N ALA A 198 -5.14 -5.61 -2.58
CA ALA A 198 -4.13 -6.36 -1.83
C ALA A 198 -4.72 -6.91 -0.52
N LEU A 199 -5.42 -6.09 0.27
CA LEU A 199 -6.05 -6.52 1.53
C LEU A 199 -7.09 -7.63 1.31
N ASN A 200 -7.86 -7.57 0.22
CA ASN A 200 -8.83 -8.60 -0.14
C ASN A 200 -8.18 -9.93 -0.58
N SER A 201 -6.90 -9.91 -0.94
CA SER A 201 -6.14 -11.11 -1.33
C SER A 201 -5.53 -11.87 -0.14
N ILE A 202 -5.60 -11.33 1.08
CA ILE A 202 -5.05 -11.96 2.28
C ILE A 202 -5.78 -13.26 2.57
N SER A 203 -5.03 -14.36 2.62
CA SER A 203 -5.57 -15.67 2.98
C SER A 203 -6.05 -15.69 4.44
N SER A 204 -7.29 -16.13 4.65
CA SER A 204 -7.88 -16.40 5.96
C SER A 204 -7.32 -17.66 6.63
N THR A 205 -6.49 -18.44 5.92
CA THR A 205 -5.96 -19.73 6.38
C THR A 205 -4.44 -19.79 6.21
N LYS A 206 -3.75 -20.54 7.07
CA LYS A 206 -2.27 -20.70 7.02
C LYS A 206 -1.79 -22.12 6.70
N GLY A 207 -2.71 -23.06 6.52
CA GLY A 207 -2.37 -24.45 6.23
C GLY A 207 -3.60 -25.35 6.18
N LEU A 208 -3.36 -26.64 5.96
CA LEU A 208 -4.39 -27.67 5.83
C LEU A 208 -4.01 -28.85 6.73
N VAL A 209 -4.92 -29.24 7.62
CA VAL A 209 -4.84 -30.50 8.35
C VAL A 209 -5.47 -31.57 7.48
N GLN A 210 -4.79 -32.70 7.29
CA GLN A 210 -5.31 -33.78 6.45
C GLN A 210 -6.17 -34.76 7.25
N LYS A 211 -7.10 -35.42 6.56
CA LYS A 211 -7.81 -36.57 7.11
C LYS A 211 -6.83 -37.63 7.61
N GLY A 212 -7.01 -38.11 8.83
CA GLY A 212 -6.15 -39.12 9.45
C GLY A 212 -4.91 -38.54 10.14
N GLU A 213 -4.67 -37.23 10.09
CA GLU A 213 -3.59 -36.57 10.82
C GLU A 213 -3.89 -36.57 12.34
N LEU A 214 -2.89 -36.93 13.15
CA LEU A 214 -2.97 -36.81 14.60
C LEU A 214 -2.86 -35.32 15.00
N ILE A 215 -3.93 -34.78 15.59
CA ILE A 215 -3.99 -33.37 16.03
C ILE A 215 -3.35 -33.22 17.40
N ILE A 216 -3.69 -34.09 18.35
CA ILE A 216 -3.11 -34.12 19.70
C ILE A 216 -3.25 -35.51 20.32
N ALA A 217 -2.20 -35.96 21.02
CA ALA A 217 -2.21 -37.19 21.81
C ALA A 217 -2.63 -36.94 23.27
N ASN A 218 -3.19 -37.97 23.91
CA ASN A 218 -3.49 -37.98 25.34
C ASN A 218 -2.24 -37.63 26.18
N GLY A 219 -2.44 -36.80 27.20
CA GLY A 219 -1.36 -36.37 28.10
C GLY A 219 -0.43 -35.29 27.52
N SER A 220 -0.64 -34.86 26.27
CA SER A 220 0.15 -33.78 25.66
C SER A 220 -0.36 -32.40 26.07
N ILE A 221 0.52 -31.40 26.02
CA ILE A 221 0.16 -30.00 26.29
C ILE A 221 -0.47 -29.39 25.03
N VAL A 222 -1.57 -28.66 25.20
CA VAL A 222 -2.22 -27.89 24.13
C VAL A 222 -1.39 -26.63 23.84
N THR A 223 -0.48 -26.73 22.87
CA THR A 223 0.33 -25.59 22.40
C THR A 223 -0.52 -24.59 21.61
N SER A 224 0.06 -23.43 21.25
CA SER A 224 -0.66 -22.44 20.43
C SER A 224 -1.08 -22.97 19.06
N ASP A 225 -0.22 -23.77 18.43
CA ASP A 225 -0.51 -24.37 17.13
C ASP A 225 -1.63 -25.41 17.23
N ILE A 226 -1.54 -26.31 18.22
CA ILE A 226 -2.57 -27.31 18.47
C ILE A 226 -3.91 -26.65 18.80
N TYR A 227 -3.92 -25.63 19.68
CA TYR A 227 -5.12 -24.88 20.01
C TYR A 227 -5.81 -24.33 18.76
N GLN A 228 -5.01 -23.80 17.81
CA GLN A 228 -5.53 -23.25 16.57
C GLN A 228 -6.06 -24.35 15.62
N LYS A 229 -5.39 -25.51 15.55
CA LYS A 229 -5.90 -26.69 14.83
C LYS A 229 -7.23 -27.18 15.43
N LEU A 230 -7.36 -27.20 16.75
CA LEU A 230 -8.59 -27.58 17.47
C LEU A 230 -9.72 -26.58 17.22
N GLU A 231 -9.46 -25.28 17.36
CA GLU A 231 -10.44 -24.23 17.04
C GLU A 231 -10.89 -24.28 15.58
N SER A 232 -9.96 -24.53 14.66
CA SER A 232 -10.26 -24.65 13.24
C SER A 232 -11.13 -25.88 12.95
N LEU A 233 -10.85 -27.02 13.60
CA LEU A 233 -11.68 -28.23 13.51
C LEU A 233 -13.08 -27.98 14.08
N ARG A 234 -13.17 -27.34 15.25
CA ARG A 234 -14.44 -26.97 15.89
C ARG A 234 -15.27 -26.09 14.96
N ASN A 235 -14.66 -25.06 14.38
CA ASN A 235 -15.34 -24.18 13.44
C ASN A 235 -15.81 -24.93 12.19
N ALA A 236 -14.97 -25.77 11.58
CA ALA A 236 -15.35 -26.57 10.42
C ALA A 236 -16.53 -27.50 10.74
N TYR A 237 -16.49 -28.16 11.89
CA TYR A 237 -17.55 -29.06 12.35
C TYR A 237 -18.89 -28.34 12.59
N GLU A 238 -18.85 -27.17 13.23
CA GLU A 238 -20.04 -26.34 13.48
C GLU A 238 -20.62 -25.76 12.17
N GLU A 239 -19.76 -25.44 11.19
CA GLU A 239 -20.14 -24.92 9.88
C GLU A 239 -20.79 -26.00 9.01
N ASP A 240 -20.21 -27.20 8.93
CA ASP A 240 -20.80 -28.36 8.23
C ASP A 240 -22.16 -28.76 8.83
N ALA A 241 -22.27 -28.75 10.16
CA ALA A 241 -23.52 -29.07 10.84
C ALA A 241 -24.64 -28.04 10.57
N ARG A 242 -24.29 -26.76 10.35
CA ARG A 242 -25.26 -25.74 9.91
C ARG A 242 -25.73 -25.98 8.48
N ILE A 243 -24.85 -26.43 7.59
CA ILE A 243 -25.19 -26.74 6.19
C ILE A 243 -26.17 -27.93 6.12
N ILE A 244 -25.92 -28.99 6.90
CA ILE A 244 -26.79 -30.18 6.97
C ILE A 244 -28.17 -29.84 7.61
N GLY A 245 -28.24 -28.78 8.42
CA GLY A 245 -29.50 -28.25 8.97
C GLY A 245 -30.37 -27.50 7.96
N ASN A 246 -29.87 -27.18 6.75
CA ASN A 246 -30.63 -26.50 5.71
C ASN A 246 -31.30 -27.52 4.78
N ARG A 247 -32.60 -27.76 5.00
CA ARG A 247 -33.40 -28.88 4.45
C ARG A 247 -33.74 -28.76 2.94
N GLN A 248 -32.87 -28.17 2.12
CA GLN A 248 -33.12 -27.96 0.68
C GLN A 248 -31.94 -28.31 -0.24
N LEU A 249 -31.07 -29.25 0.12
CA LEU A 249 -30.19 -29.90 -0.85
C LEU A 249 -30.13 -31.39 -0.57
N VAL A 250 -31.13 -32.10 -1.09
CA VAL A 250 -31.07 -33.54 -1.34
C VAL A 250 -31.18 -33.67 -2.86
N PHE A 251 -30.13 -34.21 -3.48
CA PHE A 251 -30.24 -34.82 -4.81
C PHE A 251 -31.12 -36.06 -4.71
#